data_AF-A0A5N6Y8Q2-F1
#
_entry.id   AF-A0A5N6Y8Q2-F1
#
_cell.length_a   1.000
_cell.length_b   1.000
_cell.length_c   1.000
_cell.angle_alpha   90.00
_cell.angle_beta   90.00
_cell.angle_gamma   90.00
#
_symmetry.space_group_name_H-M   'P 1'
#
loop_
_entity.id
_entity.type
_entity.pdbx_description
1 polymer ?
#
loop_
_entity_poly.entity_id
_entity_poly.type
_entity_poly.pdbx_seq_one_letter_code
_entity_poly.pdbx_strand_id
1 'polypeptide(L)'
;MRLYEGKLNIRTQPWGSKEFISFSFNGGFRQGSTAYMVSQWSQDNSGPKPIYCFEGTITKLDENKIEIFFDEESSFLWFNGEIRQDRLFLAMTRQGHYTLGEAMLTLAFNDED
;
A
#
# COMPACT_ATOMS: atom_id res chain seq x y z
N MET A 1 0.57 -1.60 16.70
CA MET A 1 0.90 -2.08 15.35
C MET A 1 -0.36 -2.61 14.69
N ARG A 2 -0.66 -2.16 13.47
CA ARG A 2 -1.74 -2.72 12.64
C ARG A 2 -1.15 -3.23 11.33
N LEU A 3 -1.51 -4.45 10.94
CA LEU A 3 -1.12 -5.07 9.68
C LEU A 3 -2.36 -5.27 8.81
N TYR A 4 -2.32 -4.78 7.58
CA TYR A 4 -3.35 -4.98 6.58
C TYR A 4 -2.77 -5.75 5.40
N GLU A 5 -3.54 -6.69 4.85
CA GLU A 5 -3.10 -7.52 3.73
C GLU A 5 -4.17 -7.60 2.65
N GLY A 6 -3.74 -7.73 1.39
CA GLY A 6 -4.67 -7.91 0.28
C GLY A 6 -3.98 -7.88 -1.06
N LYS A 7 -4.76 -7.50 -2.08
CA LYS A 7 -4.30 -7.52 -3.47
C LYS A 7 -4.41 -6.16 -4.13
N LEU A 8 -3.32 -5.73 -4.74
CA LEU A 8 -3.25 -4.56 -5.61
C LEU A 8 -3.51 -4.98 -7.06
N ASN A 9 -4.57 -4.43 -7.64
CA ASN A 9 -4.95 -4.66 -9.02
C ASN A 9 -4.43 -3.52 -9.88
N ILE A 10 -3.23 -3.70 -10.45
CA ILE A 10 -2.64 -2.75 -11.38
C ILE A 10 -3.39 -2.85 -12.71
N ARG A 11 -3.86 -1.70 -13.22
CA ARG A 11 -4.68 -1.57 -14.43
C ARG A 11 -3.82 -1.48 -15.70
N THR A 12 -2.55 -1.11 -15.56
CA THR A 12 -1.61 -0.95 -16.66
C THR A 12 -0.74 -2.19 -16.83
N GLN A 13 -0.92 -2.95 -17.91
CA GLN A 13 0.04 -3.97 -18.33
C GLN A 13 1.35 -3.32 -18.83
N PRO A 14 2.50 -4.01 -18.78
CA PRO A 14 2.75 -5.39 -18.33
C PRO A 14 3.10 -5.51 -16.83
N TRP A 15 2.76 -4.53 -16.02
CA TRP A 15 3.34 -4.34 -14.67
C TRP A 15 2.73 -5.21 -13.56
N GLY A 16 1.94 -6.21 -13.93
CA GLY A 16 1.40 -7.20 -13.00
C GLY A 16 -0.10 -7.03 -12.73
N SER A 17 -0.72 -8.07 -12.17
CA SER A 17 -2.13 -8.05 -11.77
C SER A 17 -2.32 -8.89 -10.51
N LYS A 18 -3.20 -8.45 -9.60
CA LYS A 18 -3.49 -9.17 -8.34
C LYS A 18 -2.25 -9.34 -7.45
N GLU A 19 -1.46 -8.29 -7.34
CA GLU A 19 -0.23 -8.24 -6.57
C GLU A 19 -0.48 -8.38 -5.09
N PHE A 20 0.24 -9.27 -4.41
CA PHE A 20 0.14 -9.32 -2.96
C PHE A 20 0.82 -8.09 -2.39
N ILE A 21 0.10 -7.38 -1.53
CA ILE A 21 0.65 -6.27 -0.75
C ILE A 21 0.19 -6.39 0.69
N SER A 22 1.07 -6.02 1.60
CA SER A 22 0.74 -5.77 3.00
C SER A 22 1.24 -4.39 3.42
N PHE A 23 0.52 -3.78 4.35
CA PHE A 23 0.88 -2.53 4.99
C PHE A 23 0.93 -2.73 6.49
N SER A 24 2.04 -2.35 7.11
CA SER A 24 2.15 -2.29 8.56
C SER A 24 2.34 -0.85 9.04
N PHE A 25 1.58 -0.49 10.08
CA PHE A 25 1.56 0.83 10.68
C PHE A 25 1.96 0.70 12.15
N ASN A 26 3.18 1.14 12.47
CA ASN A 26 3.67 1.13 13.84
C ASN A 26 3.10 2.34 14.61
N GLY A 27 2.40 2.09 15.71
CA GLY A 27 1.69 3.14 16.48
C GLY A 27 0.36 3.62 15.89
N GLY A 28 -0.23 2.88 14.93
CA GLY A 28 -1.52 3.19 14.32
C GLY A 28 -1.44 4.20 13.17
N PHE A 29 -2.57 4.79 12.79
CA PHE A 29 -2.61 5.84 11.76
C PHE A 29 -2.29 7.19 12.38
N ARG A 30 -1.12 7.76 12.06
CA ARG A 30 -0.72 9.10 12.52
C ARG A 30 -0.05 9.83 11.37
N GLN A 31 -0.46 11.06 11.11
CA GLN A 31 0.25 11.87 10.11
C GLN A 31 1.71 12.06 10.54
N GLY A 32 2.63 11.89 9.59
CA GLY A 32 4.07 11.92 9.80
C GLY A 32 4.67 10.58 10.26
N SER A 33 3.88 9.55 10.55
CA SER A 33 4.42 8.23 10.91
C SER A 33 4.80 7.38 9.70
N THR A 34 5.70 6.43 9.93
CA THR A 34 6.12 5.45 8.92
C THR A 34 5.02 4.43 8.63
N ALA A 35 4.83 4.12 7.35
CA ALA A 35 4.07 2.99 6.85
C ALA A 35 5.03 2.06 6.11
N TYR A 36 5.11 0.80 6.51
CA TYR A 36 5.92 -0.19 5.80
C TYR A 36 5.04 -0.99 4.86
N MET A 37 5.42 -1.06 3.60
CA MET A 37 4.75 -1.91 2.62
C MET A 37 5.64 -3.09 2.25
N VAL A 38 5.10 -4.29 2.29
CA VAL A 38 5.71 -5.46 1.65
C VAL A 38 4.89 -5.79 0.42
N SER A 39 5.55 -5.99 -0.72
CA SER A 39 4.89 -6.34 -1.97
C SER A 39 5.59 -7.53 -2.61
N GLN A 40 4.83 -8.44 -3.19
CA GLN A 40 5.36 -9.50 -4.04
C GLN A 40 4.79 -9.33 -5.44
N TRP A 41 5.65 -8.95 -6.39
CA TRP A 41 5.25 -8.67 -7.76
C TRP A 41 5.06 -9.96 -8.56
N SER A 42 3.93 -10.09 -9.22
CA SER A 42 3.57 -11.09 -10.21
C SER A 42 4.02 -10.57 -11.55
N GLN A 43 5.33 -10.56 -11.77
CA GLN A 43 5.78 -10.73 -13.14
C GLN A 43 5.18 -12.06 -13.64
N ASP A 44 4.60 -12.05 -14.84
CA ASP A 44 4.12 -13.24 -15.54
C ASP A 44 5.27 -14.23 -15.92
N ASN A 45 6.47 -14.03 -15.38
CA ASN A 45 7.63 -14.90 -15.58
C ASN A 45 7.60 -16.08 -14.59
N SER A 46 7.92 -17.27 -15.09
CA SER A 46 7.87 -18.57 -14.40
C SER A 46 8.92 -18.78 -13.28
N GLY A 47 9.43 -17.71 -12.66
CA GLY A 47 10.47 -17.77 -11.63
C GLY A 47 9.96 -17.45 -10.21
N PRO A 48 10.82 -17.57 -9.19
CA PRO A 48 10.50 -17.10 -7.83
C PRO A 48 10.12 -15.62 -7.86
N LYS A 49 8.98 -15.28 -7.27
CA LYS A 49 8.49 -13.90 -7.27
C LYS A 49 9.26 -13.06 -6.25
N PRO A 50 9.96 -12.00 -6.67
CA PRO A 50 10.71 -11.15 -5.75
C PRO A 50 9.77 -10.49 -4.74
N ILE A 51 10.27 -10.35 -3.51
CA ILE A 51 9.63 -9.60 -2.43
C ILE A 51 10.34 -8.25 -2.34
N TYR A 52 9.55 -7.19 -2.32
CA TYR A 52 10.01 -5.82 -2.16
C TYR A 52 9.48 -5.27 -0.84
N CYS A 53 10.32 -4.53 -0.13
CA CYS A 53 9.97 -3.85 1.10
C CYS A 53 10.19 -2.36 0.90
N PHE A 54 9.17 -1.56 1.20
CA PHE A 54 9.19 -0.12 1.03
C PHE A 54 8.87 0.57 2.34
N GLU A 55 9.61 1.63 2.64
CA GLU A 55 9.31 2.53 3.74
C GLU A 55 8.63 3.78 3.18
N GLY A 56 7.45 4.09 3.69
CA GLY A 56 6.68 5.25 3.30
C GLY A 56 6.29 6.10 4.50
N THR A 57 5.74 7.28 4.23
CA THR A 57 5.27 8.21 5.25
C THR A 57 3.79 8.49 5.05
N ILE A 58 3.00 8.47 6.13
CA ILE A 58 1.63 8.99 6.09
C ILE A 58 1.71 10.52 5.98
N THR A 59 1.48 11.07 4.80
CA THR A 59 1.59 12.51 4.54
C THR A 59 0.30 13.26 4.87
N LYS A 60 -0.86 12.61 4.79
CA LYS A 60 -2.16 13.17 5.20
C LYS A 60 -2.98 12.13 5.94
N LEU A 61 -3.63 12.57 7.00
CA LEU A 61 -4.65 11.81 7.73
C LEU A 61 -5.77 12.76 8.12
N ASP A 62 -6.96 12.55 7.57
CA ASP A 62 -8.14 13.38 7.85
C ASP A 62 -9.36 12.48 8.02
N GLU A 63 -9.86 12.38 9.25
CA GLU A 63 -10.88 11.42 9.66
C GLU A 63 -10.53 9.98 9.23
N ASN A 64 -11.15 9.51 8.15
CA ASN A 64 -10.98 8.19 7.57
C ASN A 64 -10.13 8.21 6.29
N LYS A 65 -9.67 9.36 5.82
CA LYS A 65 -8.85 9.49 4.61
C LYS A 65 -7.38 9.43 4.96
N ILE A 66 -6.63 8.70 4.14
CA ILE A 66 -5.19 8.51 4.33
C ILE A 66 -4.45 8.70 3.00
N GLU A 67 -3.31 9.38 3.08
CA GLU A 67 -2.32 9.48 2.00
C GLU A 67 -0.99 8.93 2.52
N ILE A 68 -0.40 7.99 1.79
CA ILE A 68 0.90 7.40 2.07
C ILE A 68 1.81 7.67 0.90
N PHE A 69 2.98 8.24 1.16
CA PHE A 69 3.99 8.54 0.15
C PHE A 69 5.20 7.63 0.31
N PHE A 70 5.64 7.02 -0.78
CA PHE A 70 6.86 6.23 -0.87
C PHE A 70 7.87 6.94 -1.78
N ASP A 71 8.99 7.35 -1.18
CA ASP A 71 10.12 7.95 -1.89
C ASP A 71 11.09 6.85 -2.33
N GLU A 72 10.69 6.12 -3.37
CA GLU A 72 11.59 5.25 -4.11
C GLU A 72 12.31 6.09 -5.17
N GLU A 73 13.65 5.98 -5.26
CA GLU A 73 14.61 6.80 -6.02
C GLU A 73 14.22 7.17 -7.48
N SER A 74 13.16 6.58 -8.06
CA SER A 74 12.67 6.89 -9.41
C SER A 74 11.16 6.72 -9.64
N SER A 75 10.39 6.29 -8.63
CA SER A 75 9.00 5.86 -8.85
C SER A 75 7.95 6.76 -8.21
N PHE A 76 8.26 7.50 -7.15
CA PHE A 76 7.35 8.41 -6.42
C PHE A 76 5.90 7.91 -6.40
N LEU A 77 5.62 6.98 -5.49
CA LEU A 77 4.32 6.33 -5.40
C LEU A 77 3.51 6.93 -4.25
N TRP A 78 2.25 7.24 -4.53
CA TRP A 78 1.27 7.62 -3.53
C TRP A 78 0.19 6.55 -3.42
N PHE A 79 -0.22 6.25 -2.21
CA PHE A 79 -1.43 5.49 -1.92
C PHE A 79 -2.41 6.44 -1.26
N ASN A 80 -3.49 6.75 -1.95
CA ASN A 80 -4.57 7.59 -1.46
C ASN A 80 -5.77 6.71 -1.18
N GLY A 81 -6.44 6.89 -0.05
CA GLY A 81 -7.46 5.94 0.33
C GLY A 81 -8.33 6.31 1.50
N GLU A 82 -9.11 5.31 1.91
CA GLU A 82 -10.06 5.39 3.00
C GLU A 82 -9.92 4.18 3.94
N ILE A 83 -9.92 4.45 5.23
CA ILE A 83 -9.93 3.50 6.34
C ILE A 83 -11.39 3.26 6.72
N ARG A 84 -11.83 2.00 6.72
CA ARG A 84 -13.19 1.61 7.14
C ARG A 84 -13.12 0.38 8.04
N GLN A 85 -13.18 0.59 9.35
CA GLN A 85 -13.08 -0.49 10.35
C GLN A 85 -11.82 -1.34 10.06
N ASP A 86 -12.02 -2.63 9.75
CA ASP A 86 -10.97 -3.61 9.47
C ASP A 86 -10.53 -3.63 8.01
N ARG A 87 -10.83 -2.56 7.24
CA ARG A 87 -10.50 -2.48 5.82
C ARG A 87 -9.79 -1.19 5.47
N LEU A 88 -8.86 -1.30 4.53
CA LEU A 88 -8.12 -0.19 3.95
C LEU A 88 -8.27 -0.22 2.43
N PHE A 89 -8.91 0.81 1.88
CA PHE A 89 -9.14 0.97 0.44
C PHE A 89 -8.12 1.96 -0.11
N LEU A 90 -7.24 1.54 -1.01
CA LEU A 90 -6.16 2.38 -1.53
C LEU A 90 -6.18 2.43 -3.05
N ALA A 91 -5.93 3.61 -3.60
CA ALA A 91 -5.57 3.83 -4.99
C ALA A 91 -4.08 4.19 -5.05
N MET A 92 -3.31 3.40 -5.80
CA MET A 92 -1.91 3.68 -6.09
C MET A 92 -1.82 4.66 -7.26
N THR A 93 -1.14 5.78 -7.07
CA THR A 93 -0.85 6.76 -8.12
C THR A 93 0.66 6.99 -8.24
N ARG A 94 1.10 7.32 -9.45
CA ARG A 94 2.48 7.74 -9.72
C ARG A 94 2.51 9.23 -10.04
N GLN A 95 3.45 9.95 -9.42
CA GLN A 95 3.60 11.40 -9.58
C GLN A 95 2.30 12.19 -9.30
N GLY A 96 1.37 11.64 -8.51
CA GLY A 96 0.10 12.29 -8.19
C GLY A 96 -0.89 12.46 -9.36
N HIS A 97 -0.59 11.94 -10.56
CA HIS A 97 -1.38 12.23 -11.76
C HIS A 97 -2.22 11.04 -12.27
N TYR A 98 -1.70 9.81 -12.21
CA TYR A 98 -2.35 8.64 -12.81
C TYR A 98 -2.52 7.50 -11.81
N THR A 99 -3.76 7.02 -11.66
CA THR A 99 -4.06 5.80 -10.90
C THR A 99 -3.53 4.59 -11.65
N LEU A 100 -2.52 3.95 -11.06
CA LEU A 100 -1.92 2.72 -11.56
C LEU A 100 -2.72 1.49 -11.17
N GLY A 101 -3.32 1.50 -9.98
CA GLY A 101 -4.07 0.36 -9.48
C GLY A 101 -4.83 0.66 -8.20
N GLU A 102 -5.64 -0.31 -7.78
CA GLU A 102 -6.47 -0.21 -6.58
C GLU A 102 -6.34 -1.47 -5.73
N ALA A 103 -6.39 -1.29 -4.43
CA ALA A 103 -6.33 -2.34 -3.45
C ALA A 103 -7.43 -2.20 -2.41
N MET A 104 -7.97 -3.35 -1.99
CA MET A 104 -8.73 -3.48 -0.77
C MET A 104 -7.95 -4.43 0.13
N LEU A 105 -7.51 -3.93 1.27
CA LEU A 105 -6.77 -4.68 2.27
C LEU A 105 -7.66 -4.93 3.48
N THR A 106 -7.45 -6.06 4.15
CA THR A 106 -8.15 -6.45 5.37
C THR A 106 -7.17 -6.49 6.53
N LEU A 107 -7.60 -6.08 7.71
CA LEU A 107 -6.83 -6.16 8.94
C LEU A 107 -6.49 -7.64 9.22
N ALA A 108 -5.19 -7.95 9.24
CA ALA A 108 -4.65 -9.27 9.51
C ALA A 108 -4.11 -9.39 10.95
N PHE A 109 -3.68 -8.27 11.53
CA PHE A 109 -3.16 -8.22 12.91
C PHE A 109 -3.31 -6.83 13.52
N ASN A 110 -3.57 -6.79 14.84
CA ASN A 110 -3.64 -5.57 15.66
C ASN A 110 -3.01 -5.87 17.04
N ASP A 111 -2.11 -5.00 17.53
CA ASP A 111 -1.50 -5.13 18.88
C ASP A 111 -2.23 -4.34 19.98
N GLU A 112 -3.35 -3.70 19.65
CA GLU A 112 -4.16 -2.94 20.61
C GLU A 112 -5.13 -3.84 21.42
N ASP A 113 -4.94 -5.17 21.35
CA ASP A 113 -5.64 -6.20 22.15
C ASP A 113 -4.72 -6.80 23.24
#